data_AF-A0A378MUP1-F1
#
_entry.id   AF-A0A378MUP1-F1
#
_cell.length_a   1.000
_cell.length_b   1.000
_cell.length_c   1.000
_cell.angle_alpha   90.00
_cell.angle_beta   90.00
_cell.angle_gamma   90.00
#
_symmetry.space_group_name_H-M   'P 1'
#
loop_
_entity.id
_entity.type
_entity.pdbx_description
1 polymer ?
#
loop_
_entity_poly.entity_id
_entity_poly.type
_entity_poly.pdbx_seq_one_letter_code
_entity_poly.pdbx_strand_id
1 'polypeptide(L)'
;MSAENDAEIILSGRPIPYARQVLDENKKTINKEIIKEGEWINRTFSATTFQAKDNGKIEVSRNVVEVNGNFNLSDNATAQVGFTQGKSQSCVRSDRTGIASCNLSVLSDKDLHSWQRTTVNSDIKLTQNARFELGSKADLIGTIESNGDSQINLRNGSSWVMTGNSNVNKLNVDNATITLDNNVGEPNTLNINSLSGSGVINFITYFAQTISDLINVEHASGAFKAKISQIGTPTNDQKIKLLETKSENNFNFTLDDSDIVRGDFRYTLKKEGLAYYLSPEKTEEAKAREEAARKAAEEAEKARLAQEAARKAAEEAEKARLAQEEAARKAAEEAEKARFAQEEAARKVAEEAEKARLAQEEAARKAAEEAGKTRAVSLSSELAAQTNAVLGVTSALDLLVRKDKDERANVWSKYEYQTTKYQSGNSAFKQDFSLVQVGAEKYLGDHNLVIGTILSQSRANNDFQNYYNGKGDLTMFSFYGKKTWENGIYVGIDGSIGVRITN
;
A
#
# COMPACT_ATOMS: atom_id res chain seq x y z
N MET A 1 -49.31 -15.50 -28.50
CA MET A 1 -50.05 -16.73 -28.18
C MET A 1 -50.97 -16.40 -27.00
N SER A 2 -52.23 -16.83 -27.00
CA SER A 2 -53.19 -16.52 -25.91
C SER A 2 -53.92 -17.79 -25.44
N ALA A 3 -53.97 -18.01 -24.12
CA ALA A 3 -54.80 -19.02 -23.46
C ALA A 3 -55.92 -18.32 -22.67
N GLU A 4 -57.15 -18.39 -23.13
CA GLU A 4 -58.30 -17.68 -22.54
C GLU A 4 -59.38 -18.67 -22.09
N ASN A 5 -60.30 -18.22 -21.24
CA ASN A 5 -61.29 -19.08 -20.58
C ASN A 5 -60.59 -20.22 -19.81
N ASP A 6 -60.89 -21.47 -20.13
CA ASP A 6 -60.29 -22.67 -19.51
C ASP A 6 -59.26 -23.37 -20.41
N ALA A 7 -58.74 -22.67 -21.43
CA ALA A 7 -57.78 -23.25 -22.36
C ALA A 7 -56.43 -23.55 -21.70
N GLU A 8 -55.83 -24.70 -22.04
CA GLU A 8 -54.49 -25.08 -21.61
C GLU A 8 -53.58 -25.23 -22.83
N ILE A 9 -52.43 -24.54 -22.80
CA ILE A 9 -51.40 -24.62 -23.83
C ILE A 9 -50.13 -25.20 -23.23
N ILE A 10 -49.63 -26.27 -23.83
CA ILE A 10 -48.40 -26.93 -23.40
C ILE A 10 -47.34 -26.82 -24.49
N LEU A 11 -46.25 -26.12 -24.17
CA LEU A 11 -45.06 -26.04 -24.98
C LEU A 11 -44.09 -27.13 -24.53
N SER A 12 -43.73 -28.04 -25.43
CA SER A 12 -42.88 -29.19 -25.10
C SER A 12 -41.92 -29.48 -26.24
N GLY A 13 -40.77 -30.07 -25.90
CA GLY A 13 -40.02 -30.86 -26.87
C GLY A 13 -40.81 -32.10 -27.30
N ARG A 14 -40.19 -32.94 -28.13
CA ARG A 14 -40.80 -34.20 -28.58
C ARG A 14 -39.79 -35.33 -28.64
N PRO A 15 -40.20 -36.61 -28.48
CA PRO A 15 -39.28 -37.73 -28.66
C PRO A 15 -38.61 -37.72 -30.05
N ILE A 16 -37.40 -38.25 -30.13
CA ILE A 16 -36.76 -38.57 -31.41
C ILE A 16 -37.62 -39.64 -32.11
N PRO A 17 -38.01 -39.42 -33.38
CA PRO A 17 -38.78 -40.42 -34.13
C PRO A 17 -37.95 -41.69 -34.34
N TYR A 18 -38.50 -42.82 -33.90
CA TYR A 18 -37.94 -44.14 -34.17
C TYR A 18 -38.86 -44.96 -35.05
N ALA A 19 -38.27 -45.84 -35.87
CA ALA A 19 -39.03 -46.87 -36.54
C ALA A 19 -39.74 -47.73 -35.48
N ARG A 20 -41.04 -47.98 -35.71
CA ARG A 20 -41.85 -48.79 -34.81
C ARG A 20 -41.30 -50.21 -34.69
N GLN A 21 -41.48 -50.80 -33.53
CA GLN A 21 -41.27 -52.22 -33.35
C GLN A 21 -42.50 -52.98 -33.86
N VAL A 22 -42.35 -53.67 -34.99
CA VAL A 22 -43.44 -54.41 -35.63
C VAL A 22 -43.67 -55.74 -34.91
N LEU A 23 -42.61 -56.40 -34.46
CA LEU A 23 -42.62 -57.73 -33.85
C LEU A 23 -41.99 -57.73 -32.46
N ASP A 24 -42.55 -58.50 -31.52
CA ASP A 24 -41.90 -58.82 -30.25
C ASP A 24 -40.83 -59.91 -30.39
N GLU A 25 -40.17 -60.27 -29.28
CA GLU A 25 -39.12 -61.31 -29.24
C GLU A 25 -39.62 -62.69 -29.70
N ASN A 26 -40.92 -62.95 -29.58
CA ASN A 26 -41.58 -64.19 -30.02
C ASN A 26 -42.16 -64.08 -31.44
N LYS A 27 -41.80 -63.04 -32.20
CA LYS A 27 -42.31 -62.74 -33.55
C LYS A 27 -43.82 -62.47 -33.61
N LYS A 28 -44.45 -62.10 -32.51
CA LYS A 28 -45.84 -61.66 -32.48
C LYS A 28 -45.92 -60.19 -32.88
N THR A 29 -46.92 -59.84 -33.69
CA THR A 29 -47.14 -58.45 -34.11
C THR A 29 -47.58 -57.59 -32.94
N ILE A 30 -46.79 -56.58 -32.61
CA ILE A 30 -47.07 -55.62 -31.51
C ILE A 30 -47.20 -54.17 -31.98
N ASN A 31 -46.62 -53.81 -33.14
CA ASN A 31 -46.70 -52.46 -33.74
C ASN A 31 -46.56 -51.30 -32.72
N LYS A 32 -45.52 -51.36 -31.88
CA LYS A 32 -45.28 -50.43 -30.78
C LYS A 32 -44.41 -49.24 -31.22
N GLU A 33 -44.84 -48.02 -30.90
CA GLU A 33 -44.00 -46.83 -31.03
C GLU A 33 -42.89 -46.87 -29.98
N ILE A 34 -41.66 -46.58 -30.41
CA ILE A 34 -40.48 -46.61 -29.56
C ILE A 34 -40.19 -45.19 -29.08
N ILE A 35 -40.32 -45.00 -27.76
CA ILE A 35 -39.91 -43.78 -27.06
C ILE A 35 -38.76 -44.20 -26.14
N LYS A 36 -37.61 -43.58 -26.33
CA LYS A 36 -36.41 -43.86 -25.53
C LYS A 36 -36.14 -42.71 -24.58
N GLU A 37 -35.76 -43.08 -23.37
CA GLU A 37 -35.34 -42.15 -22.34
C GLU A 37 -34.09 -41.38 -22.77
N GLY A 38 -34.09 -40.07 -22.53
CA GLY A 38 -32.98 -39.18 -22.87
C GLY A 38 -32.91 -38.79 -24.35
N GLU A 39 -33.75 -39.38 -25.19
CA GLU A 39 -33.69 -39.22 -26.64
C GLU A 39 -34.86 -38.36 -27.14
N TRP A 40 -34.74 -37.07 -26.88
CA TRP A 40 -35.74 -36.05 -27.19
C TRP A 40 -35.14 -34.92 -28.03
N ILE A 41 -35.99 -34.32 -28.86
CA ILE A 41 -35.69 -33.16 -29.67
C ILE A 41 -36.03 -31.92 -28.87
N ASN A 42 -35.00 -31.11 -28.59
CA ASN A 42 -35.12 -29.82 -27.95
C ASN A 42 -35.85 -28.80 -28.84
N ARG A 43 -36.62 -27.90 -28.23
CA ARG A 43 -37.36 -26.84 -28.91
C ARG A 43 -37.12 -25.48 -28.29
N THR A 44 -37.22 -24.45 -29.14
CA THR A 44 -37.26 -23.05 -28.76
C THR A 44 -38.61 -22.49 -29.18
N PHE A 45 -39.22 -21.68 -28.32
CA PHE A 45 -40.49 -21.01 -28.60
C PHE A 45 -40.32 -19.50 -28.50
N SER A 46 -40.68 -18.80 -29.57
CA SER A 46 -40.59 -17.34 -29.62
C SER A 46 -41.95 -16.72 -29.96
N ALA A 47 -42.35 -15.71 -29.22
CA ALA A 47 -43.53 -14.89 -29.46
C ALA A 47 -43.28 -13.47 -28.95
N THR A 48 -44.05 -12.48 -29.42
CA THR A 48 -44.02 -11.15 -28.76
C THR A 48 -44.59 -11.24 -27.35
N THR A 49 -45.67 -12.02 -27.18
CA THR A 49 -46.34 -12.19 -25.89
C THR A 49 -46.99 -13.57 -25.77
N PHE A 50 -46.80 -14.17 -24.60
CA PHE A 50 -47.52 -15.31 -24.06
C PHE A 50 -48.59 -14.78 -23.09
N GLN A 51 -49.83 -14.74 -23.54
CA GLN A 51 -50.95 -14.19 -22.77
C GLN A 51 -51.79 -15.32 -22.17
N ALA A 52 -52.23 -15.17 -20.92
CA ALA A 52 -53.33 -15.97 -20.41
C ALA A 52 -54.29 -15.13 -19.56
N LYS A 53 -55.59 -15.42 -19.66
CA LYS A 53 -56.67 -14.69 -18.99
C LYS A 53 -57.70 -15.67 -18.43
N ASP A 54 -58.64 -15.17 -17.64
CA ASP A 54 -59.68 -15.98 -16.99
C ASP A 54 -59.06 -17.12 -16.16
N ASN A 55 -59.19 -18.37 -16.58
CA ASN A 55 -58.56 -19.55 -15.96
C ASN A 55 -57.51 -20.21 -16.88
N GLY A 56 -57.08 -19.50 -17.92
CA GLY A 56 -56.19 -20.01 -18.95
C GLY A 56 -54.85 -20.45 -18.38
N LYS A 57 -54.27 -21.49 -18.98
CA LYS A 57 -53.04 -22.13 -18.51
C LYS A 57 -51.99 -22.20 -19.60
N ILE A 58 -50.75 -21.83 -19.25
CA ILE A 58 -49.59 -22.04 -20.11
C ILE A 58 -48.57 -22.88 -19.35
N GLU A 59 -48.16 -24.01 -19.92
CA GLU A 59 -47.08 -24.82 -19.39
C GLU A 59 -45.93 -24.90 -20.39
N VAL A 60 -44.70 -24.70 -19.91
CA VAL A 60 -43.47 -25.01 -20.64
C VAL A 60 -42.80 -26.21 -19.98
N SER A 61 -42.85 -27.34 -20.68
CA SER A 61 -42.46 -28.65 -20.15
C SER A 61 -41.03 -29.04 -20.58
N ARG A 62 -40.74 -30.34 -20.60
CA ARG A 62 -39.43 -30.93 -20.89
C ARG A 62 -38.92 -30.61 -22.29
N ASN A 63 -37.59 -30.62 -22.43
CA ASN A 63 -36.90 -30.42 -23.70
C ASN A 63 -37.28 -29.10 -24.40
N VAL A 64 -37.68 -28.09 -23.63
CA VAL A 64 -37.72 -26.70 -24.09
C VAL A 64 -36.46 -26.02 -23.56
N VAL A 65 -35.61 -25.57 -24.48
CA VAL A 65 -34.30 -25.01 -24.11
C VAL A 65 -34.32 -23.51 -24.01
N GLU A 66 -35.24 -22.85 -24.72
CA GLU A 66 -35.35 -21.41 -24.71
C GLU A 66 -36.79 -20.97 -24.99
N VAL A 67 -37.23 -19.93 -24.27
CA VAL A 67 -38.51 -19.25 -24.47
C VAL A 67 -38.23 -17.76 -24.56
N ASN A 68 -38.62 -17.15 -25.68
CA ASN A 68 -38.43 -15.72 -25.96
C ASN A 68 -39.78 -15.04 -26.10
N GLY A 69 -40.08 -14.09 -25.23
CA GLY A 69 -41.35 -13.34 -25.28
C GLY A 69 -41.96 -13.11 -23.92
N ASN A 70 -42.68 -11.99 -23.79
CA ASN A 70 -43.20 -11.53 -22.50
C ASN A 70 -44.42 -12.33 -22.03
N PHE A 71 -44.53 -12.61 -20.73
CA PHE A 71 -45.72 -13.25 -20.16
C PHE A 71 -46.67 -12.20 -19.59
N ASN A 72 -47.92 -12.19 -20.05
CA ASN A 72 -48.96 -11.30 -19.54
C ASN A 72 -50.13 -12.14 -19.02
N LEU A 73 -50.28 -12.24 -17.69
CA LEU A 73 -51.33 -13.03 -17.06
C LEU A 73 -52.30 -12.15 -16.25
N SER A 74 -53.60 -12.42 -16.36
CA SER A 74 -54.66 -11.74 -15.61
C SER A 74 -55.68 -12.70 -15.01
N ASP A 75 -56.60 -12.15 -14.22
CA ASP A 75 -57.72 -12.88 -13.60
C ASP A 75 -57.20 -14.02 -12.71
N ASN A 76 -57.51 -15.29 -13.00
CA ASN A 76 -57.01 -16.46 -12.29
C ASN A 76 -56.01 -17.29 -13.13
N ALA A 77 -55.50 -16.73 -14.23
CA ALA A 77 -54.66 -17.44 -15.17
C ALA A 77 -53.34 -17.90 -14.53
N THR A 78 -52.80 -19.01 -15.04
CA THR A 78 -51.56 -19.60 -14.51
C THR A 78 -50.55 -19.87 -15.60
N ALA A 79 -49.27 -19.62 -15.32
CA ALA A 79 -48.18 -20.13 -16.14
C ALA A 79 -47.18 -20.92 -15.29
N GLN A 80 -46.78 -22.09 -15.77
CA GLN A 80 -45.64 -22.84 -15.24
C GLN A 80 -44.57 -22.90 -16.32
N VAL A 81 -43.41 -22.30 -16.09
CA VAL A 81 -42.33 -22.23 -17.07
C VAL A 81 -41.11 -22.97 -16.57
N GLY A 82 -40.77 -24.07 -17.25
CA GLY A 82 -39.69 -24.96 -16.86
C GLY A 82 -40.20 -26.24 -16.23
N PHE A 83 -39.52 -27.34 -16.55
CA PHE A 83 -39.89 -28.65 -16.05
C PHE A 83 -39.72 -28.75 -14.52
N THR A 84 -40.74 -29.29 -13.86
CA THR A 84 -40.74 -29.61 -12.42
C THR A 84 -41.24 -31.04 -12.22
N GLN A 85 -40.41 -31.86 -11.57
CA GLN A 85 -40.70 -33.26 -11.26
C GLN A 85 -42.06 -33.40 -10.53
N GLY A 86 -42.92 -34.29 -11.02
CA GLY A 86 -44.23 -34.56 -10.43
C GLY A 86 -45.27 -33.44 -10.57
N LYS A 87 -44.93 -32.32 -11.24
CA LYS A 87 -45.87 -31.20 -11.50
C LYS A 87 -46.06 -30.91 -12.98
N SER A 88 -45.00 -31.01 -13.77
CA SER A 88 -45.09 -30.83 -15.21
C SER A 88 -45.75 -32.02 -15.91
N GLN A 89 -46.59 -31.73 -16.90
CA GLN A 89 -47.12 -32.70 -17.83
C GLN A 89 -46.06 -33.07 -18.87
N SER A 90 -45.79 -34.35 -19.05
CA SER A 90 -45.02 -34.84 -20.20
C SER A 90 -46.00 -35.30 -21.27
N CYS A 91 -46.14 -34.51 -22.33
CA CYS A 91 -47.01 -34.82 -23.45
C CYS A 91 -46.24 -35.48 -24.59
N VAL A 92 -46.74 -36.61 -25.08
CA VAL A 92 -46.26 -37.23 -26.31
C VAL A 92 -47.41 -37.32 -27.31
N ARG A 93 -47.18 -36.81 -28.50
CA ARG A 93 -48.08 -36.99 -29.64
C ARG A 93 -47.58 -38.16 -30.48
N SER A 94 -48.42 -39.18 -30.65
CA SER A 94 -48.10 -40.34 -31.49
C SER A 94 -47.93 -39.90 -32.94
N ASP A 95 -46.78 -40.21 -33.54
CA ASP A 95 -46.50 -39.92 -34.94
C ASP A 95 -47.40 -40.73 -35.90
N ARG A 96 -47.92 -41.88 -35.44
CA ARG A 96 -48.84 -42.71 -36.22
C ARG A 96 -50.28 -42.21 -36.19
N THR A 97 -50.78 -41.88 -35.01
CA THR A 97 -52.23 -41.62 -34.80
C THR A 97 -52.55 -40.14 -34.68
N GLY A 98 -51.54 -39.30 -34.41
CA GLY A 98 -51.74 -37.88 -34.13
C GLY A 98 -52.36 -37.59 -32.76
N ILE A 99 -52.67 -38.61 -31.95
CA ILE A 99 -53.26 -38.49 -30.61
C ILE A 99 -52.17 -38.08 -29.62
N ALA A 100 -52.46 -37.08 -28.78
CA ALA A 100 -51.60 -36.67 -27.68
C ALA A 100 -52.01 -37.37 -26.38
N SER A 101 -51.01 -37.83 -25.63
CA SER A 101 -51.17 -38.33 -24.26
C SER A 101 -50.25 -37.54 -23.35
N CYS A 102 -50.83 -36.97 -22.29
CA CYS A 102 -50.14 -36.17 -21.31
C CYS A 102 -50.30 -36.81 -19.94
N ASN A 103 -49.21 -36.95 -19.20
CA ASN A 103 -49.24 -37.45 -17.82
C ASN A 103 -48.27 -36.63 -16.97
N LEU A 104 -48.63 -36.43 -15.70
CA LEU A 104 -47.67 -35.97 -14.70
C LEU A 104 -46.53 -36.97 -14.62
N SER A 105 -45.31 -36.48 -14.79
CA SER A 105 -44.15 -37.35 -14.95
C SER A 105 -43.13 -37.12 -13.86
N VAL A 106 -42.70 -38.23 -13.26
CA VAL A 106 -41.45 -38.30 -12.50
C VAL A 106 -40.43 -38.96 -13.41
N LEU A 107 -39.48 -38.17 -13.92
CA LEU A 107 -38.44 -38.62 -14.81
C LEU A 107 -37.25 -39.14 -14.00
N SER A 108 -36.62 -40.20 -14.48
CA SER A 108 -35.32 -40.69 -14.00
C SER A 108 -34.22 -39.64 -14.19
N ASP A 109 -33.15 -39.77 -13.41
CA ASP A 109 -32.03 -38.82 -13.44
C ASP A 109 -31.38 -38.75 -14.83
N LYS A 110 -31.19 -39.88 -15.50
CA LYS A 110 -30.63 -39.91 -16.86
C LYS A 110 -31.47 -39.08 -17.81
N ASP A 111 -32.79 -39.22 -17.77
CA ASP A 111 -33.69 -38.43 -18.61
C ASP A 111 -33.64 -36.94 -18.25
N LEU A 112 -33.73 -36.62 -16.96
CA LEU A 112 -33.72 -35.24 -16.45
C LEU A 112 -32.44 -34.47 -16.83
N HIS A 113 -31.30 -35.17 -16.93
CA HIS A 113 -30.02 -34.59 -17.34
C HIS A 113 -29.80 -34.61 -18.86
N SER A 114 -30.74 -35.15 -19.65
CA SER A 114 -30.59 -35.25 -21.11
C SER A 114 -30.77 -33.92 -21.86
N TRP A 115 -31.28 -32.88 -21.19
CA TRP A 115 -31.36 -31.54 -21.75
C TRP A 115 -30.90 -30.46 -20.75
N GLN A 116 -30.55 -29.30 -21.30
CA GLN A 116 -30.17 -28.13 -20.52
C GLN A 116 -31.36 -27.47 -19.83
N ARG A 117 -31.10 -26.49 -18.97
CA ARG A 117 -32.16 -25.69 -18.34
C ARG A 117 -32.86 -24.83 -19.38
N THR A 118 -34.14 -24.52 -19.15
CA THR A 118 -34.89 -23.61 -20.01
C THR A 118 -34.48 -22.17 -19.72
N THR A 119 -33.88 -21.48 -20.68
CA THR A 119 -33.66 -20.03 -20.58
C THR A 119 -34.95 -19.30 -20.97
N VAL A 120 -35.44 -18.43 -20.10
CA VAL A 120 -36.69 -17.68 -20.29
C VAL A 120 -36.34 -16.21 -20.38
N ASN A 121 -36.23 -15.69 -21.61
CA ASN A 121 -35.97 -14.27 -21.88
C ASN A 121 -37.31 -13.54 -21.95
N SER A 122 -37.75 -12.98 -20.83
CA SER A 122 -39.12 -12.46 -20.69
C SER A 122 -39.27 -11.46 -19.56
N ASP A 123 -39.97 -10.37 -19.84
CA ASP A 123 -40.63 -9.59 -18.80
C ASP A 123 -41.96 -10.25 -18.42
N ILE A 124 -42.28 -10.28 -17.13
CA ILE A 124 -43.48 -10.92 -16.58
C ILE A 124 -44.42 -9.86 -16.03
N LYS A 125 -45.65 -9.81 -16.53
CA LYS A 125 -46.71 -8.96 -16.00
C LYS A 125 -47.86 -9.79 -15.45
N LEU A 126 -48.14 -9.63 -14.16
CA LEU A 126 -49.26 -10.28 -13.48
C LEU A 126 -50.26 -9.28 -12.91
N THR A 127 -51.54 -9.61 -13.02
CA THR A 127 -52.62 -8.81 -12.41
C THR A 127 -53.64 -9.69 -11.72
N GLN A 128 -54.42 -9.09 -10.81
CA GLN A 128 -55.51 -9.77 -10.09
C GLN A 128 -55.00 -11.02 -9.34
N ASN A 129 -55.50 -12.23 -9.59
CA ASN A 129 -55.11 -13.46 -8.89
C ASN A 129 -54.15 -14.35 -9.71
N ALA A 130 -53.56 -13.82 -10.79
CA ALA A 130 -52.72 -14.60 -11.68
C ALA A 130 -51.48 -15.16 -10.97
N ARG A 131 -51.05 -16.35 -11.40
CA ARG A 131 -49.90 -17.06 -10.80
C ARG A 131 -48.86 -17.43 -11.85
N PHE A 132 -47.61 -17.12 -11.56
CA PHE A 132 -46.47 -17.57 -12.36
C PHE A 132 -45.57 -18.48 -11.52
N GLU A 133 -45.21 -19.63 -12.05
CA GLU A 133 -44.30 -20.58 -11.43
C GLU A 133 -43.09 -20.80 -12.33
N LEU A 134 -41.90 -20.46 -11.83
CA LEU A 134 -40.64 -20.83 -12.46
C LEU A 134 -40.23 -22.20 -11.96
N GLY A 135 -40.18 -23.16 -12.88
CA GLY A 135 -39.89 -24.56 -12.57
C GLY A 135 -38.44 -24.81 -12.19
N SER A 136 -38.18 -25.97 -11.59
CA SER A 136 -36.87 -26.33 -11.01
C SER A 136 -35.69 -26.31 -12.00
N LYS A 137 -35.98 -26.44 -13.30
CA LYS A 137 -35.00 -26.51 -14.38
C LYS A 137 -35.13 -25.33 -15.36
N ALA A 138 -35.37 -24.13 -14.84
CA ALA A 138 -35.47 -22.91 -15.65
C ALA A 138 -34.79 -21.69 -15.02
N ASP A 139 -34.30 -20.82 -15.91
CA ASP A 139 -33.62 -19.58 -15.59
C ASP A 139 -34.38 -18.42 -16.26
N LEU A 140 -35.00 -17.57 -15.47
CA LEU A 140 -35.70 -16.36 -15.92
C LEU A 140 -34.72 -15.20 -16.03
N ILE A 141 -34.73 -14.52 -17.18
CA ILE A 141 -33.96 -13.29 -17.42
C ILE A 141 -34.97 -12.23 -17.84
N GLY A 142 -35.22 -11.26 -16.96
CA GLY A 142 -36.18 -10.18 -17.21
C GLY A 142 -36.72 -9.53 -15.94
N THR A 143 -37.62 -8.58 -16.13
CA THR A 143 -38.32 -7.87 -15.04
C THR A 143 -39.62 -8.56 -14.64
N ILE A 144 -40.09 -8.30 -13.42
CA ILE A 144 -41.40 -8.73 -12.96
C ILE A 144 -42.19 -7.54 -12.45
N GLU A 145 -43.39 -7.37 -13.00
CA GLU A 145 -44.37 -6.36 -12.58
C GLU A 145 -45.67 -7.06 -12.21
N SER A 146 -46.01 -7.06 -10.93
CA SER A 146 -47.19 -7.77 -10.43
C SER A 146 -48.01 -6.93 -9.47
N ASN A 147 -49.34 -6.98 -9.61
CA ASN A 147 -50.29 -6.23 -8.79
C ASN A 147 -51.50 -7.09 -8.38
N GLY A 148 -52.39 -6.52 -7.57
CA GLY A 148 -53.55 -7.23 -7.03
C GLY A 148 -53.11 -8.30 -6.01
N ASP A 149 -53.66 -9.50 -6.14
CA ASP A 149 -53.39 -10.66 -5.29
C ASP A 149 -52.44 -11.68 -5.93
N SER A 150 -51.78 -11.29 -7.03
CA SER A 150 -50.93 -12.14 -7.86
C SER A 150 -49.71 -12.68 -7.12
N GLN A 151 -49.17 -13.79 -7.65
CA GLN A 151 -48.14 -14.57 -6.98
C GLN A 151 -47.10 -15.14 -7.94
N ILE A 152 -45.83 -14.99 -7.56
CA ILE A 152 -44.66 -15.61 -8.19
C ILE A 152 -44.17 -16.74 -7.28
N ASN A 153 -43.92 -17.91 -7.86
CA ASN A 153 -43.28 -19.04 -7.19
C ASN A 153 -41.97 -19.40 -7.89
N LEU A 154 -40.86 -19.33 -7.19
CA LEU A 154 -39.56 -19.82 -7.65
C LEU A 154 -39.30 -21.19 -7.01
N ARG A 155 -39.24 -22.25 -7.82
CA ARG A 155 -39.02 -23.62 -7.34
C ARG A 155 -37.56 -23.92 -7.03
N ASN A 156 -37.33 -25.00 -6.30
CA ASN A 156 -35.98 -25.48 -5.96
C ASN A 156 -35.10 -25.60 -7.21
N GLY A 157 -33.95 -24.91 -7.16
CA GLY A 157 -32.98 -24.88 -8.24
C GLY A 157 -33.31 -23.94 -9.39
N SER A 158 -34.46 -23.24 -9.38
CA SER A 158 -34.75 -22.18 -10.36
C SER A 158 -33.89 -20.94 -10.10
N SER A 159 -33.68 -20.12 -11.15
CA SER A 159 -32.93 -18.87 -11.04
C SER A 159 -33.67 -17.72 -11.70
N TRP A 160 -33.74 -16.57 -11.04
CA TRP A 160 -34.23 -15.33 -11.62
C TRP A 160 -33.12 -14.29 -11.66
N VAL A 161 -32.83 -13.79 -12.86
CA VAL A 161 -31.88 -12.72 -13.14
C VAL A 161 -32.66 -11.49 -13.58
N MET A 162 -32.64 -10.46 -12.74
CA MET A 162 -33.29 -9.18 -13.03
C MET A 162 -32.49 -8.40 -14.09
N THR A 163 -33.23 -7.72 -14.97
CA THR A 163 -32.69 -6.82 -15.99
C THR A 163 -33.04 -5.36 -15.73
N GLY A 164 -33.67 -5.08 -14.59
CA GLY A 164 -34.16 -3.77 -14.18
C GLY A 164 -34.96 -3.87 -12.88
N ASN A 165 -35.40 -2.71 -12.37
CA ASN A 165 -36.31 -2.63 -11.23
C ASN A 165 -37.54 -3.52 -11.41
N SER A 166 -38.03 -4.12 -10.31
CA SER A 166 -39.17 -5.03 -10.35
C SER A 166 -40.07 -4.86 -9.13
N ASN A 167 -41.37 -5.05 -9.32
CA ASN A 167 -42.39 -4.96 -8.28
C ASN A 167 -43.16 -6.29 -8.18
N VAL A 168 -43.03 -6.96 -7.04
CA VAL A 168 -43.64 -8.27 -6.79
C VAL A 168 -44.66 -8.18 -5.66
N ASN A 169 -45.88 -8.67 -5.87
CA ASN A 169 -46.87 -8.74 -4.79
C ASN A 169 -46.52 -9.90 -3.82
N LYS A 170 -46.79 -11.15 -4.19
CA LYS A 170 -46.41 -12.32 -3.38
C LYS A 170 -45.25 -13.05 -4.05
N LEU A 171 -44.10 -13.12 -3.38
CA LEU A 171 -42.93 -13.87 -3.84
C LEU A 171 -42.65 -15.03 -2.89
N ASN A 172 -42.84 -16.25 -3.39
CA ASN A 172 -42.52 -17.47 -2.67
C ASN A 172 -41.29 -18.13 -3.29
N VAL A 173 -40.26 -18.32 -2.48
CA VAL A 173 -38.97 -18.82 -2.92
C VAL A 173 -38.71 -20.16 -2.24
N ASP A 174 -38.47 -21.22 -3.01
CA ASP A 174 -38.09 -22.53 -2.49
C ASP A 174 -36.69 -22.85 -3.00
N ASN A 175 -35.66 -22.64 -2.18
CA ASN A 175 -34.25 -22.92 -2.50
C ASN A 175 -33.82 -22.47 -3.92
N ALA A 176 -34.28 -21.29 -4.32
CA ALA A 176 -33.98 -20.70 -5.63
C ALA A 176 -32.93 -19.59 -5.49
N THR A 177 -32.38 -19.17 -6.62
CA THR A 177 -31.43 -18.05 -6.68
C THR A 177 -32.09 -16.83 -7.32
N ILE A 178 -31.93 -15.66 -6.71
CA ILE A 178 -32.33 -14.37 -7.27
C ILE A 178 -31.07 -13.54 -7.48
N THR A 179 -30.83 -13.06 -8.68
CA THR A 179 -29.73 -12.15 -9.02
C THR A 179 -30.33 -10.80 -9.36
N LEU A 180 -30.07 -9.80 -8.52
CA LEU A 180 -30.73 -8.49 -8.60
C LEU A 180 -30.22 -7.64 -9.76
N ASP A 181 -29.00 -7.88 -10.22
CA ASP A 181 -28.43 -7.20 -11.38
C ASP A 181 -27.46 -8.14 -12.11
N ASN A 182 -27.43 -8.03 -13.43
CA ASN A 182 -26.56 -8.81 -14.32
C ASN A 182 -25.58 -7.98 -15.14
N ASN A 183 -25.63 -6.65 -14.99
CA ASN A 183 -24.74 -5.73 -15.68
C ASN A 183 -24.05 -4.81 -14.67
N VAL A 184 -23.03 -4.08 -15.15
CA VAL A 184 -22.37 -3.05 -14.35
C VAL A 184 -23.01 -1.71 -14.75
N GLY A 185 -23.64 -1.02 -13.80
CA GLY A 185 -24.46 0.15 -14.05
C GLY A 185 -25.13 0.70 -12.78
N GLU A 186 -26.34 1.23 -12.93
CA GLU A 186 -27.15 1.66 -11.78
C GLU A 186 -27.76 0.44 -11.06
N PRO A 187 -27.68 0.37 -9.72
CA PRO A 187 -28.23 -0.75 -8.97
C PRO A 187 -29.74 -0.88 -9.13
N ASN A 188 -30.23 -2.11 -9.16
CA ASN A 188 -31.66 -2.38 -9.24
C ASN A 188 -32.32 -2.39 -7.87
N THR A 189 -33.61 -2.04 -7.85
CA THR A 189 -34.49 -2.15 -6.69
C THR A 189 -35.58 -3.18 -6.92
N LEU A 190 -35.72 -4.12 -5.99
CA LEU A 190 -36.78 -5.10 -5.93
C LEU A 190 -37.75 -4.76 -4.79
N ASN A 191 -38.98 -4.36 -5.13
CA ASN A 191 -40.03 -4.11 -4.16
C ASN A 191 -40.95 -5.32 -4.03
N ILE A 192 -41.19 -5.80 -2.82
CA ILE A 192 -41.96 -7.00 -2.54
C ILE A 192 -43.02 -6.70 -1.48
N ASN A 193 -44.28 -7.02 -1.72
CA ASN A 193 -45.29 -6.91 -0.66
C ASN A 193 -45.17 -8.07 0.36
N SER A 194 -45.16 -9.32 -0.09
CA SER A 194 -45.02 -10.49 0.79
C SER A 194 -43.92 -11.43 0.29
N LEU A 195 -42.84 -11.55 1.06
CA LEU A 195 -41.74 -12.48 0.82
C LEU A 195 -41.82 -13.69 1.75
N SER A 196 -41.73 -14.89 1.20
CA SER A 196 -41.69 -16.12 1.98
C SER A 196 -40.75 -17.19 1.42
N GLY A 197 -40.30 -18.09 2.30
CA GLY A 197 -39.57 -19.30 1.93
C GLY A 197 -38.06 -19.23 2.18
N SER A 198 -37.25 -19.67 1.23
CA SER A 198 -35.79 -19.67 1.36
C SER A 198 -35.06 -19.61 0.03
N GLY A 199 -33.86 -19.03 0.02
CA GLY A 199 -33.05 -18.92 -1.19
C GLY A 199 -31.77 -18.11 -1.01
N VAL A 200 -31.04 -17.95 -2.11
CA VAL A 200 -29.84 -17.11 -2.18
C VAL A 200 -30.14 -15.91 -3.06
N ILE A 201 -29.72 -14.73 -2.60
CA ILE A 201 -29.89 -13.47 -3.30
C ILE A 201 -28.50 -12.90 -3.61
N ASN A 202 -28.18 -12.76 -4.89
CA ASN A 202 -26.94 -12.16 -5.35
C ASN A 202 -27.13 -10.65 -5.53
N PHE A 203 -26.32 -9.88 -4.82
CA PHE A 203 -26.23 -8.43 -4.91
C PHE A 203 -24.98 -8.03 -5.68
N ILE A 204 -25.07 -6.95 -6.44
CA ILE A 204 -23.93 -6.17 -6.89
C ILE A 204 -23.78 -4.97 -5.96
N THR A 205 -22.58 -4.81 -5.39
CA THR A 205 -22.27 -3.72 -4.46
C THR A 205 -21.11 -2.88 -4.98
N TYR A 206 -21.36 -1.58 -5.09
CA TYR A 206 -20.39 -0.56 -5.53
C TYR A 206 -19.78 0.11 -4.29
N PHE A 207 -18.72 -0.49 -3.77
CA PHE A 207 -18.09 -0.08 -2.51
C PHE A 207 -17.53 1.35 -2.54
N ALA A 208 -17.01 1.79 -3.68
CA ALA A 208 -16.50 3.15 -3.85
C ALA A 208 -17.61 4.22 -3.74
N GLN A 209 -18.85 3.85 -4.08
CA GLN A 209 -20.02 4.73 -4.11
C GLN A 209 -20.95 4.51 -2.91
N THR A 210 -20.68 3.50 -2.08
CA THR A 210 -21.52 3.12 -0.92
C THR A 210 -22.96 2.75 -1.27
N ILE A 211 -23.16 2.23 -2.48
CA ILE A 211 -24.47 1.80 -2.97
C ILE A 211 -24.44 0.31 -3.36
N SER A 212 -25.61 -0.32 -3.36
CA SER A 212 -25.82 -1.72 -3.74
C SER A 212 -27.22 -1.85 -4.31
N ASP A 213 -27.50 -2.99 -4.94
CA ASP A 213 -28.89 -3.39 -5.19
C ASP A 213 -29.68 -3.37 -3.88
N LEU A 214 -30.97 -3.04 -3.98
CA LEU A 214 -31.84 -2.82 -2.83
C LEU A 214 -33.08 -3.70 -2.89
N ILE A 215 -33.43 -4.30 -1.76
CA ILE A 215 -34.71 -5.00 -1.59
C ILE A 215 -35.57 -4.27 -0.55
N ASN A 216 -36.80 -3.94 -0.92
CA ASN A 216 -37.80 -3.41 0.01
C ASN A 216 -38.92 -4.43 0.17
N VAL A 217 -39.24 -4.83 1.40
CA VAL A 217 -40.27 -5.83 1.69
C VAL A 217 -41.31 -5.33 2.69
N GLU A 218 -42.60 -5.41 2.39
CA GLU A 218 -43.63 -5.03 3.38
C GLU A 218 -43.75 -6.11 4.48
N HIS A 219 -43.86 -7.37 4.10
CA HIS A 219 -44.00 -8.52 4.99
C HIS A 219 -42.99 -9.62 4.65
N ALA A 220 -42.03 -9.89 5.52
CA ALA A 220 -40.96 -10.85 5.29
C ALA A 220 -41.03 -12.07 6.22
N SER A 221 -40.81 -13.26 5.67
CA SER A 221 -40.73 -14.52 6.42
C SER A 221 -39.78 -15.51 5.76
N GLY A 222 -39.17 -16.40 6.55
CA GLY A 222 -38.28 -17.45 6.03
C GLY A 222 -36.80 -17.10 6.08
N ALA A 223 -35.96 -17.83 5.35
CA ALA A 223 -34.50 -17.80 5.51
C ALA A 223 -33.77 -17.54 4.18
N PHE A 224 -33.09 -16.40 4.09
CA PHE A 224 -32.40 -15.96 2.89
C PHE A 224 -30.93 -15.67 3.17
N LYS A 225 -30.08 -15.94 2.17
CA LYS A 225 -28.66 -15.60 2.22
C LYS A 225 -28.32 -14.57 1.15
N ALA A 226 -27.50 -13.59 1.49
CA ALA A 226 -26.97 -12.60 0.58
C ALA A 226 -25.57 -12.99 0.12
N LYS A 227 -25.36 -13.04 -1.19
CA LYS A 227 -24.04 -13.18 -1.81
C LYS A 227 -23.65 -11.86 -2.45
N ILE A 228 -22.46 -11.36 -2.17
CA ILE A 228 -22.07 -9.99 -2.51
C ILE A 228 -20.99 -9.98 -3.59
N SER A 229 -21.33 -9.43 -4.75
CA SER A 229 -20.37 -9.16 -5.84
C SER A 229 -19.70 -7.81 -5.60
N GLN A 230 -18.37 -7.78 -5.60
CA GLN A 230 -17.58 -6.65 -5.09
C GLN A 230 -17.03 -5.77 -6.22
N ILE A 231 -17.60 -4.57 -6.40
CA ILE A 231 -17.13 -3.59 -7.39
C ILE A 231 -16.50 -2.37 -6.70
N GLY A 232 -15.31 -2.00 -7.16
CA GLY A 232 -14.56 -0.85 -6.64
C GLY A 232 -13.94 -1.09 -5.26
N THR A 233 -13.19 -0.09 -4.80
CA THR A 233 -12.56 -0.05 -3.47
C THR A 233 -13.25 1.03 -2.65
N PRO A 234 -13.66 0.74 -1.40
CA PRO A 234 -14.29 1.75 -0.54
C PRO A 234 -13.34 2.90 -0.23
N THR A 235 -13.90 4.10 -0.16
CA THR A 235 -13.17 5.36 0.16
C THR A 235 -13.56 5.94 1.51
N ASN A 236 -14.60 5.40 2.14
CA ASN A 236 -15.14 5.83 3.43
C ASN A 236 -15.67 4.63 4.22
N ASP A 237 -16.12 4.88 5.45
CA ASP A 237 -16.64 3.90 6.40
C ASP A 237 -18.18 3.92 6.49
N GLN A 238 -18.88 4.33 5.43
CA GLN A 238 -20.34 4.33 5.41
C GLN A 238 -20.91 2.92 5.23
N LYS A 239 -22.03 2.67 5.92
CA LYS A 239 -22.80 1.44 5.81
C LYS A 239 -23.55 1.41 4.49
N ILE A 240 -23.66 0.24 3.87
CA ILE A 240 -24.34 0.03 2.59
C ILE A 240 -25.63 -0.75 2.86
N LYS A 241 -26.78 -0.15 2.52
CA LYS A 241 -28.10 -0.78 2.74
C LYS A 241 -28.34 -1.86 1.68
N LEU A 242 -28.79 -3.04 2.10
CA LEU A 242 -29.15 -4.15 1.21
C LEU A 242 -30.65 -4.42 1.20
N LEU A 243 -31.26 -4.40 2.38
CA LEU A 243 -32.65 -4.82 2.55
C LEU A 243 -33.35 -4.00 3.63
N GLU A 244 -34.60 -3.63 3.41
CA GLU A 244 -35.48 -3.04 4.41
C GLU A 244 -36.82 -3.77 4.42
N THR A 245 -37.34 -4.04 5.62
CA THR A 245 -38.66 -4.62 5.82
C THR A 245 -39.60 -3.63 6.54
N LYS A 246 -40.91 -3.80 6.42
CA LYS A 246 -41.91 -3.15 7.31
C LYS A 246 -42.37 -4.06 8.44
N SER A 247 -42.32 -5.37 8.23
CA SER A 247 -42.61 -6.37 9.25
C SER A 247 -41.94 -7.70 8.94
N GLU A 248 -41.66 -8.46 9.99
CA GLU A 248 -40.94 -9.72 9.91
C GLU A 248 -41.61 -10.78 10.79
N ASN A 249 -41.75 -11.99 10.26
CA ASN A 249 -42.22 -13.15 11.01
C ASN A 249 -41.30 -14.34 10.72
N ASN A 250 -40.51 -14.75 11.73
CA ASN A 250 -39.47 -15.79 11.57
C ASN A 250 -38.59 -15.55 10.34
N PHE A 251 -38.20 -14.29 10.12
CA PHE A 251 -37.33 -13.90 9.01
C PHE A 251 -35.87 -13.94 9.45
N ASN A 252 -35.03 -14.58 8.63
CA ASN A 252 -33.60 -14.64 8.81
C ASN A 252 -32.90 -14.24 7.51
N PHE A 253 -31.96 -13.29 7.61
CA PHE A 253 -31.15 -12.82 6.50
C PHE A 253 -29.68 -12.82 6.93
N THR A 254 -28.87 -13.63 6.27
CA THR A 254 -27.43 -13.78 6.58
C THR A 254 -26.58 -13.55 5.34
N LEU A 255 -25.27 -13.39 5.50
CA LEU A 255 -24.34 -13.49 4.37
C LEU A 255 -24.12 -14.96 4.03
N ASP A 256 -23.94 -15.26 2.75
CA ASP A 256 -23.45 -16.56 2.28
C ASP A 256 -21.92 -16.65 2.41
N ASP A 257 -21.23 -15.53 2.14
CA ASP A 257 -19.79 -15.41 2.29
C ASP A 257 -19.43 -15.03 3.73
N SER A 258 -18.51 -15.77 4.35
CA SER A 258 -18.06 -15.52 5.73
C SER A 258 -17.14 -14.32 5.87
N ASP A 259 -16.55 -13.84 4.78
CA ASP A 259 -15.58 -12.74 4.83
C ASP A 259 -15.59 -11.85 3.57
N ILE A 260 -16.03 -10.60 3.74
CA ILE A 260 -16.06 -9.59 2.67
C ILE A 260 -15.02 -8.52 3.01
N VAL A 261 -13.78 -8.69 2.53
CA VAL A 261 -12.71 -7.72 2.73
C VAL A 261 -12.49 -6.90 1.46
N ARG A 262 -12.54 -5.58 1.58
CA ARG A 262 -12.23 -4.66 0.49
C ARG A 262 -11.52 -3.39 0.95
N GLY A 263 -10.34 -3.15 0.37
CA GLY A 263 -9.44 -2.09 0.82
C GLY A 263 -9.06 -2.30 2.29
N ASP A 264 -9.24 -1.24 3.09
CA ASP A 264 -8.94 -1.23 4.52
C ASP A 264 -10.10 -1.75 5.39
N PHE A 265 -11.18 -2.24 4.77
CA PHE A 265 -12.41 -2.57 5.48
C PHE A 265 -12.81 -4.04 5.31
N ARG A 266 -13.33 -4.60 6.38
CA ARG A 266 -14.06 -5.86 6.44
C ARG A 266 -15.55 -5.54 6.63
N TYR A 267 -16.41 -6.11 5.80
CA TYR A 267 -17.84 -5.89 5.87
C TYR A 267 -18.54 -7.05 6.54
N THR A 268 -19.43 -6.72 7.47
CA THR A 268 -20.31 -7.67 8.15
C THR A 268 -21.75 -7.22 8.00
N LEU A 269 -22.69 -8.16 7.97
CA LEU A 269 -24.11 -7.84 7.94
C LEU A 269 -24.57 -7.45 9.34
N LYS A 270 -25.10 -6.24 9.47
CA LYS A 270 -25.72 -5.74 10.69
C LYS A 270 -27.16 -5.33 10.43
N LYS A 271 -28.01 -5.63 11.39
CA LYS A 271 -29.42 -5.22 11.39
C LYS A 271 -29.60 -4.01 12.30
N GLU A 272 -30.25 -2.97 11.77
CA GLU A 272 -30.61 -1.75 12.48
C GLU A 272 -32.11 -1.51 12.30
N GLY A 273 -32.88 -1.73 13.36
CA GLY A 273 -34.35 -1.75 13.26
C GLY A 273 -34.83 -2.86 12.33
N LEU A 274 -35.46 -2.50 11.22
CA LEU A 274 -35.96 -3.41 10.17
C LEU A 274 -35.14 -3.31 8.87
N ALA A 275 -33.95 -2.72 8.93
CA ALA A 275 -33.05 -2.60 7.79
C ALA A 275 -31.73 -3.36 8.03
N TYR A 276 -31.20 -3.93 6.96
CA TYR A 276 -29.98 -4.74 6.94
C TYR A 276 -28.92 -4.03 6.10
N TYR A 277 -27.74 -3.90 6.69
CA TYR A 277 -26.63 -3.14 6.12
C TYR A 277 -25.36 -3.97 6.11
N LEU A 278 -24.56 -3.83 5.04
CA LEU A 278 -23.14 -4.13 5.09
C LEU A 278 -22.45 -3.01 5.87
N SER A 279 -21.96 -3.34 7.05
CA SER A 279 -21.24 -2.41 7.92
C SER A 279 -19.74 -2.61 7.80
N PRO A 280 -18.97 -1.58 7.41
CA PRO A 280 -17.53 -1.66 7.38
C PRO A 280 -16.94 -1.65 8.79
N GLU A 281 -15.89 -2.43 8.98
CA GLU A 281 -15.00 -2.39 10.12
C GLU A 281 -13.56 -2.33 9.60
N LYS A 282 -12.76 -1.36 10.08
CA LYS A 282 -11.36 -1.28 9.69
C LYS A 282 -10.63 -2.58 10.04
N THR A 283 -9.85 -3.09 9.11
CA THR A 283 -9.00 -4.27 9.35
C THR A 283 -7.90 -3.93 10.35
N GLU A 284 -7.40 -4.94 11.06
CA GLU A 284 -6.27 -4.77 11.99
C GLU A 284 -5.02 -4.24 11.27
N GLU A 285 -4.80 -4.65 10.03
CA GLU A 285 -3.71 -4.13 9.19
C GLU A 285 -3.86 -2.64 8.89
N ALA A 286 -5.08 -2.18 8.59
CA ALA A 286 -5.36 -0.77 8.35
C ALA A 286 -5.20 0.06 9.62
N LYS A 287 -5.72 -0.43 10.75
CA LYS A 287 -5.53 0.21 12.08
C LYS A 287 -4.04 0.34 12.42
N ALA A 288 -3.26 -0.74 12.22
CA ALA A 288 -1.83 -0.73 12.48
C ALA A 288 -1.07 0.26 11.57
N ARG A 289 -1.46 0.35 10.29
CA ARG A 289 -0.87 1.28 9.32
C ARG A 289 -1.14 2.73 9.70
N GLU A 290 -2.37 3.06 10.11
CA GLU A 290 -2.75 4.40 10.56
C GLU A 290 -2.02 4.77 11.86
N GLU A 291 -1.87 3.84 12.80
CA GLU A 291 -1.11 4.06 14.03
C GLU A 291 0.38 4.29 13.74
N ALA A 292 0.97 3.50 12.84
CA ALA A 292 2.35 3.67 12.40
C ALA A 292 2.57 5.02 11.70
N ALA A 293 1.65 5.42 10.83
CA ALA A 293 1.70 6.73 10.17
C ALA A 293 1.60 7.88 11.18
N ARG A 294 0.71 7.77 12.19
CA ARG A 294 0.59 8.76 13.26
C ARG A 294 1.88 8.86 14.08
N LYS A 295 2.49 7.72 14.46
CA LYS A 295 3.77 7.70 15.19
C LYS A 295 4.90 8.32 14.36
N ALA A 296 4.99 7.99 13.08
CA ALA A 296 5.98 8.58 12.18
C ALA A 296 5.79 10.10 12.00
N ALA A 297 4.54 10.57 11.93
CA ALA A 297 4.24 12.01 11.87
C ALA A 297 4.65 12.74 13.16
N GLU A 298 4.38 12.15 14.33
CA GLU A 298 4.80 12.72 15.63
C GLU A 298 6.34 12.75 15.77
N GLU A 299 7.03 11.70 15.34
CA GLU A 299 8.50 11.67 15.30
C GLU A 299 9.08 12.70 14.33
N ALA A 300 8.47 12.86 13.15
CA ALA A 300 8.86 13.88 12.17
C ALA A 300 8.66 15.29 12.73
N GLU A 301 7.57 15.55 13.47
CA GLU A 301 7.34 16.84 14.12
C GLU A 301 8.35 17.10 15.25
N LYS A 302 8.64 16.10 16.09
CA LYS A 302 9.69 16.18 17.11
C LYS A 302 11.06 16.47 16.49
N ALA A 303 11.41 15.81 15.39
CA ALA A 303 12.65 16.05 14.66
C ALA A 303 12.70 17.49 14.09
N ARG A 304 11.58 17.99 13.55
CA ARG A 304 11.47 19.38 13.07
C ARG A 304 11.68 20.40 14.20
N LEU A 305 11.05 20.19 15.35
CA LEU A 305 11.22 21.05 16.53
C LEU A 305 12.65 21.00 17.08
N ALA A 306 13.28 19.83 17.12
CA ALA A 306 14.68 19.68 17.53
C ALA A 306 15.64 20.41 16.57
N GLN A 307 15.41 20.31 15.25
CA GLN A 307 16.16 21.08 14.26
C GLN A 307 15.96 22.59 14.41
N GLU A 308 14.74 23.05 14.69
CA GLU A 308 14.47 24.46 14.92
C GLU A 308 15.15 24.98 16.20
N ALA A 309 15.14 24.19 17.28
CA ALA A 309 15.84 24.52 18.52
C ALA A 309 17.36 24.57 18.31
N ALA A 310 17.94 23.61 17.58
CA ALA A 310 19.35 23.60 17.24
C ALA A 310 19.74 24.82 16.39
N ARG A 311 18.87 25.24 15.45
CA ARG A 311 19.09 26.46 14.65
C ARG A 311 19.09 27.72 15.53
N LYS A 312 18.15 27.86 16.46
CA LYS A 312 18.10 29.01 17.39
C LYS A 312 19.34 29.05 18.29
N ALA A 313 19.75 27.89 18.84
CA ALA A 313 20.96 27.78 19.64
C ALA A 313 22.23 28.13 18.84
N ALA A 314 22.31 27.73 17.56
CA ALA A 314 23.42 28.10 16.68
C ALA A 314 23.45 29.61 16.39
N GLU A 315 22.30 30.24 16.17
CA GLU A 315 22.20 31.70 15.96
C GLU A 315 22.60 32.48 17.23
N GLU A 316 22.20 32.02 18.42
CA GLU A 316 22.63 32.60 19.69
C GLU A 316 24.14 32.44 19.93
N ALA A 317 24.69 31.26 19.62
CA ALA A 317 26.13 31.01 19.71
C ALA A 317 26.93 31.90 18.74
N GLU A 318 26.43 32.13 17.53
CA GLU A 318 27.05 33.05 16.57
C GLU A 318 27.00 34.50 17.06
N LYS A 319 25.86 34.96 17.61
CA LYS A 319 25.76 36.29 18.24
C LYS A 319 26.74 36.44 19.41
N ALA A 320 26.88 35.41 20.25
CA ALA A 320 27.82 35.42 21.37
C ALA A 320 29.28 35.48 20.89
N ARG A 321 29.63 34.73 19.83
CA ARG A 321 30.97 34.77 19.22
C ARG A 321 31.28 36.16 18.66
N LEU A 322 30.34 36.77 17.94
CA LEU A 322 30.52 38.12 17.40
C LEU A 322 30.71 39.17 18.52
N ALA A 323 29.98 39.05 19.63
CA ALA A 323 30.15 39.93 20.79
C ALA A 323 31.52 39.75 21.47
N GLN A 324 32.01 38.51 21.59
CA GLN A 324 33.35 38.23 22.11
C GLN A 324 34.45 38.76 21.19
N GLU A 325 34.28 38.61 19.87
CA GLU A 325 35.22 39.12 18.87
C GLU A 325 35.31 40.66 18.92
N GLU A 326 34.17 41.34 19.06
CA GLU A 326 34.14 42.80 19.23
C GLU A 326 34.78 43.26 20.56
N ALA A 327 34.53 42.52 21.65
CA ALA A 327 35.14 42.80 22.95
C ALA A 327 36.66 42.60 22.93
N ALA A 328 37.14 41.53 22.29
CA ALA A 328 38.57 41.28 22.10
C ALA A 328 39.23 42.35 21.24
N ARG A 329 38.55 42.83 20.18
CA ARG A 329 39.06 43.94 19.35
C ARG A 329 39.20 45.23 20.14
N LYS A 330 38.20 45.59 20.97
CA LYS A 330 38.27 46.78 21.84
C LYS A 330 39.39 46.66 22.88
N ALA A 331 39.54 45.50 23.50
CA ALA A 331 40.62 45.23 24.46
C ALA A 331 42.02 45.29 23.79
N ALA A 332 42.15 44.79 22.56
CA ALA A 332 43.39 44.87 21.79
C ALA A 332 43.74 46.32 21.41
N GLU A 333 42.75 47.13 21.03
CA GLU A 333 42.94 48.56 20.75
C GLU A 333 43.36 49.36 22.00
N GLU A 334 42.78 49.05 23.16
CA GLU A 334 43.19 49.63 24.44
C GLU A 334 44.61 49.20 24.86
N ALA A 335 44.94 47.92 24.67
CA ALA A 335 46.28 47.40 24.93
C ALA A 335 47.33 48.03 23.99
N GLU A 336 46.98 48.28 22.73
CA GLU A 336 47.83 48.99 21.78
C GLU A 336 48.01 50.46 22.16
N LYS A 337 46.95 51.16 22.57
CA LYS A 337 47.05 52.53 23.12
C LYS A 337 47.93 52.58 24.37
N ALA A 338 47.82 51.59 25.25
CA ALA A 338 48.67 51.47 26.43
C ALA A 338 50.13 51.20 26.07
N ARG A 339 50.39 50.38 25.05
CA ARG A 339 51.75 50.12 24.52
C ARG A 339 52.36 51.37 23.91
N PHE A 340 51.62 52.13 23.11
CA PHE A 340 52.08 53.41 22.57
C PHE A 340 52.37 54.43 23.68
N ALA A 341 51.56 54.49 24.74
CA ALA A 341 51.83 55.34 25.90
C ALA A 341 53.09 54.91 26.69
N GLN A 342 53.33 53.60 26.83
CA GLN A 342 54.55 53.07 27.43
C GLN A 342 55.78 53.32 26.55
N GLU A 343 55.66 53.21 25.23
CA GLU A 343 56.73 53.48 24.28
C GLU A 343 57.11 54.96 24.26
N GLU A 344 56.14 55.87 24.35
CA GLU A 344 56.40 57.31 24.49
C GLU A 344 57.04 57.65 25.84
N ALA A 345 56.63 56.98 26.93
CA ALA A 345 57.26 57.11 28.24
C ALA A 345 58.71 56.58 28.23
N ALA A 346 58.96 55.45 27.57
CA ALA A 346 60.29 54.88 27.39
C ALA A 346 61.17 55.76 26.50
N ARG A 347 60.61 56.43 25.49
CA ARG A 347 61.34 57.40 24.65
C ARG A 347 61.80 58.61 25.46
N LYS A 348 60.97 59.14 26.37
CA LYS A 348 61.36 60.25 27.27
C LYS A 348 62.48 59.85 28.24
N VAL A 349 62.45 58.62 28.76
CA VAL A 349 63.51 58.07 29.62
C VAL A 349 64.80 57.78 28.82
N ALA A 350 64.68 57.31 27.58
CA ALA A 350 65.82 57.08 26.69
C ALA A 350 66.48 58.39 26.21
N GLU A 351 65.69 59.44 25.97
CA GLU A 351 66.17 60.77 25.58
C GLU A 351 66.88 61.49 26.75
N GLU A 352 66.46 61.24 28.00
CA GLU A 352 67.22 61.63 29.21
C GLU A 352 68.49 60.80 29.42
N ALA A 353 68.46 59.50 29.13
CA ALA A 353 69.64 58.63 29.20
C ALA A 353 70.69 58.94 28.10
N GLU A 354 70.27 59.38 26.91
CA GLU A 354 71.15 59.80 25.83
C GLU A 354 71.84 61.15 26.12
N LYS A 355 71.16 62.07 26.82
CA LYS A 355 71.80 63.28 27.39
C LYS A 355 72.80 62.96 28.51
N ALA A 356 72.61 61.86 29.25
CA ALA A 356 73.58 61.39 30.23
C ALA A 356 74.78 60.65 29.60
N ARG A 357 74.60 60.00 28.44
CA ARG A 357 75.67 59.28 27.72
C ARG A 357 76.64 60.22 26.98
N LEU A 358 76.16 61.36 26.48
CA LEU A 358 77.02 62.39 25.85
C LEU A 358 77.95 63.11 26.85
N ALA A 359 77.74 62.96 28.17
CA ALA A 359 78.63 63.46 29.21
C ALA A 359 79.66 62.41 29.72
N GLN A 360 79.55 61.14 29.30
CA GLN A 360 80.47 60.05 29.70
C GLN A 360 81.34 59.51 28.55
N GLU A 361 81.17 60.01 27.33
CA GLU A 361 81.91 59.59 26.13
C GLU A 361 83.30 60.25 25.97
N GLU A 362 83.64 61.26 26.79
CA GLU A 362 84.98 61.88 26.82
C GLU A 362 85.97 61.14 27.75
N ALA A 363 85.50 60.24 28.63
CA ALA A 363 86.33 59.59 29.66
C ALA A 363 86.76 58.14 29.34
N ALA A 364 86.28 57.51 28.26
CA ALA A 364 86.58 56.10 27.97
C ALA A 364 87.28 55.87 26.62
N ARG A 365 87.91 56.91 26.05
CA ARG A 365 88.85 56.78 24.92
C ARG A 365 90.28 56.44 25.40
N LYS A 366 90.45 55.35 26.16
CA LYS A 366 91.78 54.78 26.50
C LYS A 366 91.72 53.38 27.13
N ALA A 367 91.22 52.41 26.36
CA ALA A 367 91.54 50.97 26.43
C ALA A 367 90.73 50.29 25.32
N ALA A 368 91.19 50.38 24.06
CA ALA A 368 91.85 49.26 23.38
C ALA A 368 91.04 47.96 23.54
N GLU A 369 90.12 47.66 22.64
CA GLU A 369 90.39 47.12 21.29
C GLU A 369 90.98 45.69 21.36
N GLU A 370 90.19 44.78 20.76
CA GLU A 370 90.51 43.45 20.22
C GLU A 370 90.21 42.14 20.98
N ALA A 371 89.78 41.17 20.15
CA ALA A 371 89.23 39.82 20.37
C ALA A 371 87.77 39.77 20.89
N GLY A 372 86.72 39.49 20.11
CA GLY A 372 86.63 38.69 18.88
C GLY A 372 85.99 37.33 19.17
N LYS A 373 84.76 37.10 18.65
CA LYS A 373 84.06 35.82 18.39
C LYS A 373 84.17 34.76 19.50
N THR A 374 83.09 34.33 20.14
CA THR A 374 82.30 33.18 19.66
C THR A 374 80.99 33.09 20.45
N ARG A 375 79.86 33.18 19.76
CA ARG A 375 78.53 32.75 20.22
C ARG A 375 78.02 31.73 19.19
N ALA A 376 78.29 30.47 19.44
CA ALA A 376 77.78 29.27 18.77
C ALA A 376 78.40 28.13 19.57
N VAL A 377 77.66 27.27 20.27
CA VAL A 377 76.87 26.16 19.73
C VAL A 377 75.87 25.74 20.82
N SER A 378 74.56 25.75 20.55
CA SER A 378 73.57 24.80 21.11
C SER A 378 72.12 25.04 20.67
N LEU A 379 71.76 26.21 20.13
CA LEU A 379 70.36 26.50 19.75
C LEU A 379 69.93 25.94 18.38
N SER A 380 70.86 25.49 17.54
CA SER A 380 70.54 24.97 16.20
C SER A 380 70.12 23.49 16.19
N SER A 381 70.62 22.67 17.11
CA SER A 381 70.27 21.25 17.22
C SER A 381 68.93 21.02 17.92
N GLU A 382 68.58 21.89 18.88
CA GLU A 382 67.25 21.85 19.48
C GLU A 382 66.20 22.28 18.45
N LEU A 383 66.39 23.44 17.78
CA LEU A 383 65.45 23.92 16.77
C LEU A 383 65.25 22.90 15.63
N ALA A 384 66.29 22.21 15.15
CA ALA A 384 66.15 21.17 14.13
C ALA A 384 65.36 19.93 14.61
N ALA A 385 65.55 19.49 15.85
CA ALA A 385 64.74 18.42 16.44
C ALA A 385 63.28 18.86 16.66
N GLN A 386 63.06 20.16 16.91
CA GLN A 386 61.76 20.80 17.08
C GLN A 386 60.98 20.92 15.75
N THR A 387 61.63 21.22 14.62
CA THR A 387 60.96 21.31 13.31
C THR A 387 60.57 19.93 12.76
N ASN A 388 61.38 18.89 12.99
CA ASN A 388 61.12 17.55 12.47
C ASN A 388 59.87 16.88 13.06
N ALA A 389 59.59 17.09 14.36
CA ALA A 389 58.39 16.55 14.99
C ALA A 389 57.10 17.16 14.40
N VAL A 390 57.15 18.44 13.99
CA VAL A 390 56.03 19.10 13.28
C VAL A 390 55.95 18.60 11.84
N LEU A 391 57.08 18.52 11.12
CA LEU A 391 57.11 18.00 9.75
C LEU A 391 56.65 16.53 9.64
N GLY A 392 56.93 15.69 10.64
CA GLY A 392 56.47 14.30 10.67
C GLY A 392 54.96 14.14 10.89
N VAL A 393 54.32 15.08 11.59
CA VAL A 393 52.86 15.09 11.74
C VAL A 393 52.17 15.60 10.47
N THR A 394 52.77 16.57 9.76
CA THR A 394 52.19 17.13 8.53
C THR A 394 52.39 16.23 7.31
N SER A 395 53.52 15.52 7.18
CA SER A 395 53.75 14.61 6.04
C SER A 395 52.80 13.40 6.01
N ALA A 396 52.17 13.05 7.14
CA ALA A 396 51.18 11.99 7.20
C ALA A 396 49.85 12.33 6.52
N LEU A 397 49.57 13.62 6.24
CA LEU A 397 48.38 14.07 5.49
C LEU A 397 48.38 13.59 4.03
N ASP A 398 49.53 13.25 3.45
CA ASP A 398 49.68 12.96 2.03
C ASP A 398 49.37 11.50 1.61
N LEU A 399 49.16 10.56 2.54
CA LEU A 399 49.12 9.12 2.22
C LEU A 399 47.75 8.41 2.29
N LEU A 400 46.62 9.13 2.35
CA LEU A 400 45.27 8.55 2.38
C LEU A 400 44.55 8.66 1.03
N VAL A 401 45.25 8.35 -0.05
CA VAL A 401 44.66 8.25 -1.40
C VAL A 401 44.83 6.82 -1.88
N ARG A 402 43.79 6.01 -1.65
CA ARG A 402 43.33 4.82 -2.42
C ARG A 402 42.69 3.80 -1.49
N LYS A 403 41.41 4.01 -1.17
CA LYS A 403 40.47 2.90 -0.94
C LYS A 403 39.09 3.37 -1.37
N ASP A 404 38.65 2.82 -2.47
CA ASP A 404 37.35 3.04 -3.09
C ASP A 404 36.32 2.25 -2.28
N LYS A 405 35.52 2.94 -1.44
CA LYS A 405 34.32 2.36 -0.81
C LYS A 405 33.26 3.44 -0.57
N ASP A 406 32.04 3.03 -0.88
CA ASP A 406 30.75 3.72 -0.99
C ASP A 406 30.19 4.26 0.36
N GLU A 407 31.05 4.80 1.23
CA GLU A 407 30.68 5.26 2.56
C GLU A 407 30.83 6.78 2.69
N ARG A 408 29.73 7.47 3.04
CA ARG A 408 29.66 8.94 3.15
C ARG A 408 30.55 9.54 4.26
N ALA A 409 31.14 8.70 5.12
CA ALA A 409 32.10 9.10 6.15
C ALA A 409 33.05 7.94 6.46
N ASN A 410 34.32 8.24 6.75
CA ASN A 410 35.38 7.28 7.04
C ASN A 410 36.12 7.65 8.34
N VAL A 411 36.54 6.65 9.10
CA VAL A 411 37.34 6.82 10.33
C VAL A 411 38.56 5.93 10.24
N TRP A 412 39.73 6.50 10.51
CA TRP A 412 41.01 5.80 10.39
C TRP A 412 41.91 6.09 11.58
N SER A 413 42.84 5.16 11.85
CA SER A 413 43.92 5.37 12.82
C SER A 413 45.24 4.93 12.22
N LYS A 414 46.32 5.64 12.60
CA LYS A 414 47.68 5.38 12.14
C LYS A 414 48.63 5.39 13.33
N TYR A 415 49.58 4.47 13.33
CA TYR A 415 50.71 4.47 14.23
C TYR A 415 52.00 4.42 13.43
N GLU A 416 52.96 5.26 13.78
CA GLU A 416 54.26 5.35 13.10
C GLU A 416 55.37 5.48 14.14
N TYR A 417 56.47 4.77 13.92
CA TYR A 417 57.66 4.81 14.75
C TYR A 417 58.89 4.90 13.86
N GLN A 418 59.75 5.88 14.11
CA GLN A 418 60.95 6.11 13.32
C GLN A 418 62.13 6.50 14.21
N THR A 419 63.28 5.89 13.94
CA THR A 419 64.56 6.24 14.54
C THR A 419 65.45 6.86 13.48
N THR A 420 65.90 8.09 13.70
CA THR A 420 66.72 8.82 12.73
C THR A 420 67.97 9.37 13.42
N LYS A 421 69.13 9.18 12.80
CA LYS A 421 70.40 9.77 13.28
C LYS A 421 70.74 10.98 12.41
N TYR A 422 70.91 12.13 13.03
CA TYR A 422 71.28 13.37 12.36
C TYR A 422 72.74 13.72 12.71
N GLN A 423 73.55 14.02 11.70
CA GLN A 423 74.92 14.51 11.87
C GLN A 423 75.07 15.84 11.14
N SER A 424 75.51 16.88 11.85
CA SER A 424 75.82 18.20 11.27
C SER A 424 77.04 18.78 11.96
N GLY A 425 78.16 18.90 11.23
CA GLY A 425 79.43 19.38 11.77
C GLY A 425 79.85 18.64 13.05
N ASN A 426 80.06 19.40 14.13
CA ASN A 426 80.50 18.87 15.43
C ASN A 426 79.36 18.32 16.31
N SER A 427 78.12 18.23 15.80
CA SER A 427 76.96 17.81 16.59
C SER A 427 76.23 16.63 15.92
N ALA A 428 76.09 15.53 16.64
CA ALA A 428 75.34 14.35 16.23
C ALA A 428 74.26 14.03 17.27
N PHE A 429 73.03 13.75 16.81
CA PHE A 429 71.95 13.33 17.71
C PHE A 429 71.09 12.23 17.09
N LYS A 430 70.59 11.34 17.95
CA LYS A 430 69.64 10.29 17.58
C LYS A 430 68.26 10.72 18.06
N GLN A 431 67.27 10.67 17.18
CA GLN A 431 65.87 10.95 17.49
C GLN A 431 65.04 9.68 17.31
N ASP A 432 64.34 9.27 18.38
CA ASP A 432 63.32 8.23 18.34
C ASP A 432 61.94 8.91 18.40
N PHE A 433 61.18 8.82 17.31
CA PHE A 433 59.88 9.48 17.11
C PHE A 433 58.76 8.44 17.03
N SER A 434 57.70 8.63 17.81
CA SER A 434 56.47 7.86 17.72
C SER A 434 55.28 8.78 17.49
N LEU A 435 54.37 8.41 16.60
CA LEU A 435 53.17 9.17 16.23
C LEU A 435 51.96 8.25 16.25
N VAL A 436 50.90 8.67 16.94
CA VAL A 436 49.56 8.10 16.86
C VAL A 436 48.63 9.15 16.27
N GLN A 437 47.84 8.78 15.28
CA GLN A 437 46.82 9.65 14.69
C GLN A 437 45.49 8.92 14.63
N VAL A 438 44.42 9.66 14.91
CA VAL A 438 43.05 9.21 14.69
C VAL A 438 42.35 10.31 13.89
N GLY A 439 41.81 9.94 12.74
CA GLY A 439 41.14 10.85 11.82
C GLY A 439 39.72 10.42 11.53
N ALA A 440 38.85 11.40 11.29
CA ALA A 440 37.50 11.19 10.78
C ALA A 440 37.27 12.15 9.61
N GLU A 441 36.75 11.63 8.51
CA GLU A 441 36.51 12.40 7.28
C GLU A 441 35.12 12.14 6.72
N LYS A 442 34.58 13.15 6.05
CA LYS A 442 33.26 13.11 5.42
C LYS A 442 33.39 13.53 3.96
N TYR A 443 32.79 12.74 3.09
CA TYR A 443 32.71 13.04 1.66
C TYR A 443 31.47 13.91 1.38
N LEU A 444 31.65 14.97 0.60
CA LEU A 444 30.61 15.93 0.24
C LEU A 444 30.45 15.98 -1.29
N GLY A 445 29.20 15.97 -1.76
CA GLY A 445 28.86 15.91 -3.19
C GLY A 445 29.18 14.53 -3.80
N ASP A 446 29.56 14.51 -5.08
CA ASP A 446 29.93 13.30 -5.85
C ASP A 446 31.30 12.71 -5.43
N HIS A 447 31.60 12.69 -4.13
CA HIS A 447 32.88 12.24 -3.54
C HIS A 447 34.14 13.04 -3.93
N ASN A 448 33.98 14.15 -4.65
CA ASN A 448 35.09 14.99 -5.13
C ASN A 448 35.58 16.04 -4.11
N LEU A 449 34.86 16.22 -2.99
CA LEU A 449 35.27 17.09 -1.88
C LEU A 449 35.27 16.30 -0.57
N VAL A 450 36.39 16.33 0.14
CA VAL A 450 36.58 15.67 1.44
C VAL A 450 36.89 16.71 2.48
N ILE A 451 36.22 16.66 3.63
CA ILE A 451 36.56 17.45 4.80
C ILE A 451 36.81 16.47 5.95
N GLY A 452 37.94 16.63 6.63
CA GLY A 452 38.31 15.77 7.75
C GLY A 452 38.97 16.51 8.88
N THR A 453 38.96 15.87 10.04
CA THR A 453 39.69 16.30 11.23
C THR A 453 40.59 15.17 11.72
N ILE A 454 41.73 15.53 12.29
CA ILE A 454 42.73 14.58 12.79
C ILE A 454 43.20 15.03 14.16
N LEU A 455 43.16 14.12 15.12
CA LEU A 455 43.87 14.28 16.38
C LEU A 455 45.18 13.48 16.32
N SER A 456 46.30 14.18 16.49
CA SER A 456 47.65 13.61 16.43
C SER A 456 48.34 13.75 17.77
N GLN A 457 48.96 12.68 18.26
CA GLN A 457 49.82 12.70 19.42
C GLN A 457 51.19 12.13 19.04
N SER A 458 52.24 12.91 19.22
CA SER A 458 53.61 12.48 18.94
C SER A 458 54.52 12.65 20.15
N ARG A 459 55.53 11.78 20.21
CA ARG A 459 56.57 11.78 21.23
C ARG A 459 57.92 11.63 20.54
N ALA A 460 58.82 12.56 20.81
CA ALA A 460 60.18 12.59 20.30
C ALA A 460 61.17 12.53 21.46
N ASN A 461 62.00 11.50 21.50
CA ASN A 461 63.12 11.39 22.42
C ASN A 461 64.41 11.67 21.65
N ASN A 462 65.15 12.70 22.06
CA ASN A 462 66.41 13.12 21.42
C ASN A 462 67.59 12.83 22.35
N ASP A 463 68.55 12.03 21.88
CA ASP A 463 69.78 11.69 22.56
C ASP A 463 70.96 12.41 21.88
N PHE A 464 71.53 13.40 22.58
CA PHE A 464 72.67 14.20 22.14
C PHE A 464 73.94 13.66 22.82
N GLN A 465 74.61 12.73 22.12
CA GLN A 465 75.74 11.94 22.62
C GLN A 465 76.68 12.75 23.54
N ASN A 466 76.64 12.40 24.83
CA ASN A 466 77.45 12.91 25.95
C ASN A 466 77.14 14.30 26.54
N TYR A 467 76.04 14.97 26.17
CA TYR A 467 75.73 16.28 26.77
C TYR A 467 74.33 16.41 27.38
N TYR A 468 73.23 16.01 26.73
CA TYR A 468 71.87 16.11 27.30
C TYR A 468 70.88 15.15 26.60
N ASN A 469 69.82 14.73 27.30
CA ASN A 469 68.67 13.99 26.72
C ASN A 469 67.42 14.89 26.80
N GLY A 470 66.72 15.08 25.68
CA GLY A 470 65.52 15.91 25.63
C GLY A 470 64.28 15.13 25.20
N LYS A 471 63.14 15.33 25.88
CA LYS A 471 61.86 14.73 25.51
C LYS A 471 60.87 15.81 25.05
N GLY A 472 60.19 15.55 23.94
CA GLY A 472 59.15 16.43 23.43
C GLY A 472 57.88 15.66 23.12
N ASP A 473 56.78 16.04 23.76
CA ASP A 473 55.44 15.56 23.44
C ASP A 473 54.68 16.67 22.69
N LEU A 474 53.98 16.31 21.61
CA LEU A 474 53.17 17.22 20.81
C LEU A 474 51.77 16.62 20.64
N THR A 475 50.74 17.38 21.02
CA THR A 475 49.35 17.06 20.70
C THR A 475 48.82 18.10 19.73
N MET A 476 48.33 17.66 18.57
CA MET A 476 47.92 18.54 17.48
C MET A 476 46.53 18.14 16.97
N PHE A 477 45.66 19.13 16.86
CA PHE A 477 44.38 19.00 16.19
C PHE A 477 44.47 19.67 14.82
N SER A 478 44.13 18.93 13.78
CA SER A 478 44.21 19.39 12.39
C SER A 478 42.86 19.28 11.71
N PHE A 479 42.55 20.23 10.85
CA PHE A 479 41.43 20.16 9.91
C PHE A 479 41.99 20.26 8.50
N TYR A 480 41.45 19.47 7.58
CA TYR A 480 41.83 19.53 6.18
C TYR A 480 40.61 19.46 5.27
N GLY A 481 40.70 20.17 4.15
CA GLY A 481 39.76 20.11 3.05
C GLY A 481 40.50 19.78 1.77
N LYS A 482 40.05 18.75 1.06
CA LYS A 482 40.65 18.32 -0.21
C LYS A 482 39.60 18.25 -1.30
N LYS A 483 39.88 18.90 -2.43
CA LYS A 483 39.10 18.78 -3.66
C LYS A 483 39.90 18.02 -4.71
N THR A 484 39.30 16.99 -5.29
CA THR A 484 39.88 16.20 -6.38
C THR A 484 39.05 16.40 -7.63
N TRP A 485 39.70 16.65 -8.76
CA TRP A 485 39.06 16.76 -10.07
C TRP A 485 39.19 15.45 -10.85
N GLU A 486 38.30 15.21 -11.81
CA GLU A 486 38.21 13.96 -12.60
C GLU A 486 39.51 13.62 -13.35
N ASN A 487 40.34 14.63 -13.65
CA ASN A 487 41.65 14.46 -14.27
C ASN A 487 42.76 14.01 -13.29
N GLY A 488 42.41 13.68 -12.04
CA GLY A 488 43.33 13.19 -11.01
C GLY A 488 44.11 14.28 -10.27
N ILE A 489 43.93 15.55 -10.63
CA ILE A 489 44.51 16.68 -9.88
C ILE A 489 43.76 16.81 -8.55
N TYR A 490 44.47 17.10 -7.48
CA TYR A 490 43.85 17.48 -6.22
C TYR A 490 44.49 18.74 -5.63
N VAL A 491 43.68 19.51 -4.90
CA VAL A 491 44.11 20.65 -4.10
C VAL A 491 43.62 20.42 -2.69
N GLY A 492 44.55 20.43 -1.74
CA GLY A 492 44.29 20.35 -0.31
C GLY A 492 44.61 21.68 0.36
N ILE A 493 43.81 22.05 1.36
CA ILE A 493 44.15 23.07 2.34
C ILE A 493 44.04 22.40 3.70
N ASP A 494 45.11 22.43 4.47
CA ASP A 494 45.12 22.01 5.86
C ASP A 494 45.43 23.18 6.79
N GLY A 495 44.89 23.10 8.00
CA GLY A 495 45.19 24.01 9.09
C GLY A 495 45.29 23.22 10.38
N SER A 496 46.27 23.56 11.21
CA SER A 496 46.54 22.82 12.44
C SER A 496 46.82 23.75 13.61
N ILE A 497 46.42 23.31 14.80
CA ILE A 497 46.74 23.94 16.07
C ILE A 497 47.22 22.87 17.02
N GLY A 498 48.34 23.13 17.70
CA GLY A 498 48.97 22.14 18.56
C GLY A 498 49.57 22.75 19.80
N VAL A 499 49.56 21.97 20.87
CA VAL A 499 50.21 22.29 22.14
C VAL A 499 51.39 21.35 22.30
N ARG A 500 52.54 21.95 22.58
CA ARG A 500 53.78 21.23 22.79
C ARG A 500 54.22 21.33 24.24
N ILE A 501 54.67 20.21 24.78
CA ILE A 501 55.26 20.13 26.11
C ILE A 501 56.67 19.54 25.95
N THR A 502 57.68 20.32 26.30
CA THR A 502 59.09 19.91 26.34
C THR A 502 59.52 19.78 27.79
N ASN A 503 60.07 18.62 28.15
CA ASN A 503 60.58 18.33 29.50
C ASN A 503 62.04 17.87 29.44
#